data_AF-A0A2M7YZ74-F1
#
_entry.id   AF-A0A2M7YZ74-F1
#
_cell.length_a   1.000
_cell.length_b   1.000
_cell.length_c   1.000
_cell.angle_alpha   90.00
_cell.angle_beta   90.00
_cell.angle_gamma   90.00
#
_symmetry.space_group_name_H-M   'P 1'
#
loop_
_entity.id
_entity.type
_entity.pdbx_description
1 polymer ?
#
loop_
_entity_poly.entity_id
_entity_poly.type
_entity_poly.pdbx_seq_one_letter_code
_entity_poly.pdbx_strand_id
1 'polypeptide(L)' 'MAKSLIIVESPTKAKTLSKYFGRNYQALASVGHLKDLPKSKLGINLEHNFDGSVAKK' A
#
# COMPACT_ATOMS: atom_id res chain seq x y z
N MET A 1 -23.91 9.55 4.07
CA MET A 1 -23.06 9.47 2.86
C MET A 1 -21.84 8.61 3.17
N ALA A 2 -21.41 7.78 2.21
CA ALA A 2 -20.19 7.00 2.36
C ALA A 2 -18.97 7.95 2.38
N LYS A 3 -18.01 7.70 3.28
CA LYS A 3 -16.76 8.48 3.33
C LYS A 3 -15.81 7.98 2.25
N SER A 4 -15.19 8.90 1.51
CA SER A 4 -14.17 8.57 0.51
C SER A 4 -12.85 8.22 1.20
N LEU A 5 -12.18 7.16 0.77
CA LEU A 5 -10.92 6.71 1.34
C LEU A 5 -9.73 7.29 0.57
N ILE A 6 -8.76 7.85 1.29
CA ILE A 6 -7.47 8.32 0.77
C ILE A 6 -6.38 7.51 1.45
N ILE A 7 -5.51 6.87 0.66
CA ILE A 7 -4.35 6.13 1.19
C ILE A 7 -3.07 6.87 0.79
N VAL A 8 -2.17 7.07 1.75
CA VAL A 8 -0.86 7.71 1.56
C VAL A 8 0.24 6.87 2.20
N GLU A 9 1.51 7.11 1.89
CA GLU A 9 2.60 6.27 2.42
C GLU A 9 2.98 6.60 3.86
N SER A 10 2.84 7.86 4.30
CA SER A 10 3.33 8.31 5.61
C SER A 10 2.22 8.81 6.56
N PRO A 11 2.32 8.54 7.87
CA PRO A 11 1.36 9.00 8.87
C PRO A 11 1.21 10.53 8.90
N THR A 12 2.30 11.27 8.68
CA THR A 12 2.30 12.73 8.68
C THR A 12 1.38 13.27 7.58
N LYS A 13 1.44 12.70 6.37
CA LYS A 13 0.57 13.13 5.27
C LYS A 13 -0.89 12.80 5.53
N ALA A 14 -1.19 11.63 6.12
CA ALA A 14 -2.57 11.29 6.49
C ALA A 14 -3.15 12.29 7.50
N LYS A 15 -2.37 12.69 8.52
CA LYS A 15 -2.76 13.71 9.51
C LYS A 15 -3.00 15.06 8.84
N THR A 16 -2.14 15.48 7.92
CA THR A 16 -2.25 16.74 7.19
C THR A 16 -3.50 16.76 6.31
N LEU A 17 -3.71 15.72 5.49
CA LEU A 17 -4.88 15.62 4.60
C LEU A 17 -6.21 15.53 5.36
N SER A 18 -6.22 14.86 6.52
CA SER A 18 -7.40 14.80 7.39
C SER A 18 -7.87 16.18 7.86
N LYS A 19 -6.94 17.12 8.07
CA LYS A 19 -7.25 18.51 8.43
C LYS A 19 -7.85 19.28 7.25
N TYR A 20 -7.41 19.01 6.02
CA TYR A 20 -7.85 19.73 4.82
C TYR A 20 -9.18 19.23 4.25
N PHE A 21 -9.39 17.91 4.20
CA PHE A 21 -10.57 17.33 3.52
C PHE A 21 -11.78 17.09 4.43
N GLY A 22 -11.62 17.26 5.75
CA GLY A 22 -12.72 17.21 6.72
C GLY A 22 -13.41 15.85 6.82
N ARG A 23 -14.67 15.85 7.28
CA ARG A 23 -15.40 14.63 7.72
C ARG A 23 -15.87 13.70 6.61
N ASN A 24 -15.84 14.15 5.36
CA ASN A 24 -16.29 13.37 4.19
C ASN A 24 -15.21 12.41 3.68
N TYR A 25 -13.97 12.55 4.15
CA TYR A 25 -12.85 11.74 3.75
C TYR A 25 -12.24 11.03 4.95
N GLN A 26 -11.70 9.84 4.70
CA GLN A 26 -10.88 9.09 5.65
C GLN A 26 -9.49 8.94 5.05
N ALA A 27 -8.47 9.53 5.69
CA ALA A 27 -7.08 9.38 5.26
C ALA A 27 -6.36 8.34 6.12
N LEU A 28 -5.75 7.34 5.49
CA LEU A 28 -4.97 6.29 6.14
C LEU A 28 -3.56 6.23 5.57
N ALA A 29 -2.60 5.83 6.40
CA ALA A 29 -1.21 5.63 5.98
C ALA A 29 -0.90 4.14 5.75
N SER A 30 -0.22 3.80 4.65
CA SER A 30 0.26 2.44 4.37
C SER A 30 1.50 2.06 5.19
N VAL A 31 2.15 3.04 5.85
CA VAL A 31 3.37 2.88 6.66
C VAL A 31 4.49 2.11 5.94
N GLY A 32 4.59 2.32 4.61
CA GLY A 32 5.59 1.68 3.76
C GLY A 32 5.00 0.65 2.79
N HIS A 33 5.83 -0.31 2.39
CA HIS A 33 5.47 -1.35 1.43
C HIS A 33 4.54 -2.39 2.05
N LEU A 34 3.40 -2.65 1.38
CA LEU A 34 2.44 -3.67 1.80
C LEU A 34 2.85 -5.08 1.37
N LYS A 35 3.67 -5.18 0.31
CA LYS A 35 4.11 -6.42 -0.29
C LYS A 35 5.54 -6.23 -0.77
N ASP A 36 6.36 -7.21 -0.46
CA ASP A 36 7.75 -7.25 -0.89
C ASP A 36 8.08 -8.67 -1.37
N LEU A 37 9.14 -8.78 -2.14
CA LEU A 37 9.66 -10.08 -2.55
C LEU A 37 10.32 -10.78 -1.34
N PRO A 38 10.37 -12.12 -1.34
CA PRO A 38 11.12 -12.86 -0.33
C PRO A 38 12.58 -12.38 -0.26
N LYS A 39 13.02 -11.93 0.92
CA LYS A 39 14.37 -11.35 1.10
C LYS A 39 15.51 -12.35 0.92
N SER A 40 15.25 -13.64 1.13
CA SER A 40 16.25 -14.70 1.22
C SER A 40 16.19 -15.74 0.10
N LYS A 41 15.19 -15.65 -0.79
CA LYS A 41 15.03 -16.56 -1.93
C LYS A 41 14.77 -15.75 -3.19
N LEU A 42 15.22 -16.27 -4.33
CA LEU A 42 14.92 -15.66 -5.63
C LEU A 42 13.39 -15.60 -5.80
N GLY A 43 12.82 -14.42 -5.58
CA GLY A 43 11.37 -14.18 -5.57
C GLY A 43 10.75 -14.04 -6.96
N ILE A 44 11.52 -14.36 -8.00
CA ILE A 44 11.15 -14.22 -9.40
C ILE A 44 11.15 -15.60 -10.06
N ASN A 45 10.10 -15.90 -10.81
CA ASN A 45 10.06 -17.09 -11.63
C ASN A 45 10.74 -16.81 -12.98
N LEU A 46 11.97 -17.31 -13.16
CA LEU A 46 12.75 -17.11 -14.37
C LEU A 46 12.23 -17.90 -15.57
N GLU A 47 11.44 -18.96 -15.35
CA GLU A 47 10.89 -19.80 -16.43
C GLU A 47 9.57 -19.27 -16.99
N HIS A 48 8.89 -18.39 -16.25
CA HIS A 48 7.60 -17.79 -16.64
C HIS A 48 7.69 -16.27 -16.83
N ASN A 49 8.60 -15.80 -17.70
CA ASN A 49 8.69 -14.39 -18.13
C ASN A 49 8.66 -13.35 -16.97
N PHE A 50 9.31 -13.65 -15.83
CA PHE A 50 9.37 -12.76 -14.68
C PHE A 50 8.01 -12.40 -14.06
N ASP A 51 7.00 -13.29 -14.16
CA ASP A 51 5.73 -13.08 -13.47
C ASP A 51 5.98 -12.92 -11.96
N GLY A 52 5.81 -11.70 -11.46
CA GLY A 52 5.99 -11.29 -10.06
C GLY A 52 4.87 -11.80 -9.15
N SER A 53 4.24 -12.93 -9.52
CA SER A 53 3.22 -13.59 -8.73
C SER A 53 3.81 -14.04 -7.40
N VAL A 54 3.57 -13.25 -6.35
CA VAL A 54 3.85 -13.66 -4.98
C VAL A 54 3.13 -14.98 -4.74
N ALA A 55 3.91 -16.03 -4.49
CA ALA A 55 3.41 -17.37 -4.24
C ALA A 55 2.29 -17.29 -3.21
N LYS A 56 1.05 -17.53 -3.67
CA LYS A 56 -0.09 -17.69 -2.78
C LYS A 56 0.16 -18.97 -1.99
N LYS A 57 0.29 -18.82 -0.68
CA LYS A 57 0.21 -19.96 0.24
C LYS A 57 -1.23 -20.45 0.30
#